data_AF-A0AAV8X4V8-F1
#
_entry.id   AF-A0AAV8X4V8-F1
#
_cell.length_a   1.000
_cell.length_b   1.000
_cell.length_c   1.000
_cell.angle_alpha   90.00
_cell.angle_beta   90.00
_cell.angle_gamma   90.00
#
_symmetry.space_group_name_H-M   'P 1'
#
loop_
_entity.id
_entity.type
_entity.pdbx_description
1 polymer ?
#
loop_
_entity_poly.entity_id
_entity_poly.type
_entity_poly.pdbx_seq_one_letter_code
_entity_poly.pdbx_strand_id
1 'polypeptide(L)' 'MVDFNEQKNGAAIGSLLSPVIANLFMEAFEEVTIRGSEKKPKCWLRYMDDTFIIWPHGISSPTGLFDYLNK' A
#
# COMPACT_ATOMS: atom_id res chain seq x y z
N MET A 1 -4.23 -38.84 -1.87
CA MET A 1 -4.70 -38.00 -0.75
C MET A 1 -4.45 -36.56 -1.19
N VAL A 2 -5.48 -35.73 -1.30
CA VAL A 2 -5.33 -34.34 -1.74
C VAL A 2 -5.23 -33.49 -0.48
N ASP A 3 -4.10 -32.84 -0.28
CA ASP A 3 -3.91 -31.91 0.83
C ASP A 3 -4.52 -30.56 0.46
N PHE A 4 -5.43 -30.06 1.31
CA PHE A 4 -6.04 -28.74 1.16
C PHE A 4 -5.25 -27.73 1.99
N ASN A 5 -4.79 -26.65 1.35
CA ASN A 5 -4.08 -25.55 2.00
C ASN A 5 -4.96 -24.30 2.02
N GLU A 6 -4.98 -23.60 3.15
CA GLU A 6 -5.74 -22.37 3.35
C GLU A 6 -4.79 -21.16 3.42
N GLN A 7 -5.07 -20.10 2.65
CA GLN A 7 -4.33 -18.85 2.74
C GLN A 7 -4.81 -18.05 3.96
N LYS A 8 -3.94 -17.88 4.96
CA LYS A 8 -4.26 -17.16 6.21
C LYS A 8 -3.92 -15.67 6.20
N ASN A 9 -3.03 -15.25 5.30
CA ASN A 9 -2.53 -13.88 5.22
C ASN A 9 -2.70 -13.31 3.81
N GLY A 10 -3.24 -12.09 3.72
CA GLY A 10 -3.55 -11.42 2.45
C GLY A 10 -4.74 -12.03 1.72
N ALA A 11 -5.06 -11.47 0.55
CA ALA A 11 -6.14 -11.97 -0.29
C ALA A 11 -5.67 -13.13 -1.19
N ALA A 12 -6.55 -14.11 -1.42
CA ALA A 12 -6.23 -15.30 -2.20
C ALA A 12 -5.78 -14.94 -3.62
N ILE A 13 -4.52 -15.22 -3.98
CA ILE A 13 -4.02 -14.92 -5.33
C ILE A 13 -4.79 -15.81 -6.33
N GLY A 14 -5.40 -15.19 -7.34
CA GLY A 14 -6.22 -15.88 -8.36
C GLY A 14 -7.72 -15.95 -8.06
N SER A 15 -8.18 -15.47 -6.91
CA SER A 15 -9.61 -15.22 -6.69
C SER A 15 -10.04 -13.93 -7.41
N LEU A 16 -11.20 -13.97 -8.08
CA LEU A 16 -11.79 -12.83 -8.78
C LEU A 16 -12.08 -11.63 -7.87
N LEU A 17 -12.27 -11.88 -6.57
CA LEU A 17 -12.58 -10.84 -5.58
C LEU A 17 -11.32 -10.21 -4.97
N SER A 18 -10.19 -10.93 -5.01
CA SER A 18 -8.96 -10.46 -4.36
C SER A 18 -8.45 -9.12 -4.90
N PRO A 19 -8.46 -8.84 -6.22
CA PRO A 19 -8.04 -7.53 -6.72
C PRO A 19 -8.92 -6.38 -6.21
N VAL A 20 -10.23 -6.61 -6.09
CA VAL A 20 -11.17 -5.58 -5.60
C VAL A 20 -10.94 -5.31 -4.12
N ILE A 21 -10.78 -6.37 -3.32
CA ILE A 21 -10.52 -6.27 -1.88
C ILE A 21 -9.16 -5.62 -1.63
N ALA A 22 -8.13 -6.01 -2.38
CA ALA A 22 -6.80 -5.40 -2.30
C ALA A 22 -6.85 -3.91 -2.65
N ASN A 23 -7.57 -3.53 -3.71
CA ASN A 23 -7.71 -2.14 -4.12
C ASN A 23 -8.43 -1.29 -3.05
N LEU A 24 -9.50 -1.81 -2.45
CA LEU A 24 -10.23 -1.14 -1.36
C LEU A 24 -9.35 -0.96 -0.12
N PHE A 25 -8.57 -1.98 0.24
CA PHE A 25 -7.62 -1.90 1.34
C PHE A 25 -6.56 -0.82 1.08
N MET A 26 -5.96 -0.82 -0.11
CA MET A 26 -4.94 0.17 -0.48
C MET A 26 -5.50 1.60 -0.48
N GLU A 27 -6.73 1.81 -0.95
CA GLU A 27 -7.39 3.12 -0.89
C GLU A 27 -7.56 3.63 0.56
N ALA A 28 -8.04 2.76 1.46
CA ALA A 28 -8.19 3.11 2.87
C ALA A 28 -6.82 3.38 3.55
N PHE A 29 -5.81 2.56 3.22
CA PHE A 29 -4.45 2.74 3.71
C PHE A 29 -3.86 4.07 3.26
N GLU A 30 -4.02 4.43 1.97
CA GLU A 30 -3.60 5.70 1.40
C GLU A 30 -4.28 6.89 2.08
N GLU A 31 -5.58 6.80 2.36
CA GLU A 31 -6.32 7.85 3.04
C GLU A 31 -5.76 8.12 4.44
N VAL A 32 -5.50 7.07 5.22
CA VAL A 32 -4.93 7.18 6.57
C VAL A 32 -3.50 7.73 6.51
N THR A 33 -2.68 7.21 5.61
CA THR A 33 -1.27 7.56 5.44
C THR A 33 -1.09 9.00 4.93
N ILE A 34 -1.84 9.40 3.89
CA ILE A 34 -1.68 10.73 3.31
C ILE A 34 -2.29 11.81 4.22
N ARG A 35 -3.39 11.51 4.93
CA ARG A 35 -4.00 12.46 5.88
C ARG A 35 -3.24 12.53 7.20
N GLY A 36 -2.73 11.41 7.69
CA GLY A 36 -2.03 11.31 8.96
C GLY A 36 -0.58 11.80 8.91
N SER A 37 0.00 11.96 7.73
CA SER A 37 1.38 12.44 7.59
C SER A 37 1.46 13.95 7.73
N GLU A 38 2.37 14.42 8.59
CA GLU A 38 2.77 15.83 8.66
C GLU A 38 3.39 16.30 7.34
N LYS A 39 4.14 15.42 6.68
CA LYS A 39 4.78 15.68 5.38
C LYS A 39 3.99 15.01 4.28
N LYS A 40 3.43 15.79 3.36
CA LYS A 40 2.61 15.24 2.27
C LYS A 40 3.42 15.08 0.98
N PRO A 41 3.17 14.02 0.20
CA PRO A 41 3.75 13.91 -1.14
C PRO A 41 3.21 15.02 -2.03
N LYS A 42 4.03 15.47 -2.99
CA LYS A 42 3.60 16.44 -4.01
C LYS A 42 2.71 15.77 -5.06
N CYS A 43 2.95 14.49 -5.33
CA CYS A 43 2.19 13.66 -6.25
C CYS A 43 2.18 12.23 -5.72
N TRP A 44 1.02 11.60 -5.82
CA TRP A 44 0.80 10.19 -5.49
C TRP A 44 -0.07 9.60 -6.60
N LEU A 45 0.48 8.63 -7.33
CA LEU A 45 -0.21 7.90 -8.39
C LEU A 45 -0.10 6.41 -8.07
N ARG A 46 -1.23 5.69 -8.14
CA ARG A 46 -1.25 4.25 -7.92
C ARG A 46 -1.91 3.53 -9.10
N TYR A 47 -1.36 2.38 -9.47
CA TYR A 47 -1.93 1.44 -10.42
C TYR A 47 -1.87 0.02 -9.84
N MET A 48 -3.02 -0.52 -9.41
CA MET A 48 -3.10 -1.80 -8.70
C MET A 48 -2.13 -1.82 -7.50
N ASP A 49 -1.03 -2.56 -7.63
CA ASP A 49 0.00 -2.77 -6.61
C ASP A 49 1.19 -1.79 -6.75
N ASP A 50 1.32 -1.09 -7.88
CA ASP A 50 2.40 -0.16 -8.15
C ASP A 50 2.06 1.27 -7.69
N THR A 51 2.99 1.91 -6.98
CA THR A 51 2.83 3.30 -6.53
C THR A 51 3.99 4.17 -7.01
N PHE A 52 3.67 5.33 -7.57
CA PHE A 52 4.61 6.38 -7.95
C PHE A 52 4.40 7.62 -7.09
N ILE A 53 5.48 8.10 -6.45
CA ILE A 53 5.42 9.16 -5.45
C ILE A 53 6.47 10.23 -5.75
N ILE A 54 6.07 11.50 -5.74
CA ILE A 54 7.01 12.64 -5.76
C ILE A 54 7.10 13.21 -4.35
N TRP A 55 8.27 13.10 -3.74
CA TRP A 55 8.52 13.57 -2.37
C TRP A 55 9.44 14.79 -2.33
N PRO A 56 8.93 16.00 -2.00
CA PRO A 56 9.72 17.23 -2.06
C PRO A 56 10.57 17.50 -0.81
N HIS A 57 10.44 16.70 0.26
CA HIS A 57 10.99 17.02 1.59
C HIS A 57 12.44 16.57 1.83
N GLY A 58 13.19 16.29 0.76
CA GLY A 58 14.61 15.93 0.78
C GLY A 58 14.90 14.44 1.01
N ILE A 59 15.98 13.94 0.38
CA ILE A 59 16.44 12.53 0.45
C ILE A 59 17.28 12.26 1.70
N SER A 60 17.69 13.25 2.49
CA SER A 60 18.41 13.00 3.75
C SER A 60 17.59 12.25 4.81
N SER A 61 16.30 12.04 4.53
CA SER A 61 15.41 11.14 5.25
C SER A 61 14.76 10.17 4.26
N PRO A 62 15.51 9.27 3.58
CA PRO A 62 14.87 8.21 2.79
C PRO A 62 14.11 7.27 3.72
N THR A 63 14.59 7.14 4.95
CA THR A 63 13.92 6.55 6.10
C THR A 63 12.59 7.22 6.41
N GLY A 64 12.44 8.55 6.27
CA GLY A 64 11.23 9.24 6.73
C GLY A 64 9.94 8.81 6.02
N LEU A 65 9.98 8.61 4.69
CA LEU A 65 8.81 8.16 3.94
C LEU A 65 8.60 6.64 4.08
N PHE A 66 9.67 5.84 3.93
CA PHE A 66 9.56 4.38 4.05
C PHE A 66 9.22 3.93 5.48
N ASP A 67 9.82 4.52 6.51
CA ASP A 67 9.49 4.23 7.92
C ASP A 67 8.08 4.71 8.27
N TYR A 68 7.60 5.77 7.61
CA TYR A 68 6.22 6.23 7.78
C TYR A 68 5.21 5.28 7.13
N LEU A 69 5.52 4.76 5.94
CA LEU A 69 4.69 3.78 5.22
C LEU A 69 4.69 2.40 5.89
N ASN A 70 5.77 2.04 6.58
CA ASN A 70 5.93 0.75 7.27
C ASN A 70 5.58 0.79 8.76
N LYS A 71 5.00 1.90 9.25
CA LYS A 71 4.44 1.99 10.61
C LYS A 71 3.14 1.20 10.72
#